data_AF-A0A4V6YW79-F1
#
_entry.id   AF-A0A4V6YW79-F1
#
_cell.length_a   1.000
_cell.length_b   1.000
_cell.length_c   1.000
_cell.angle_alpha   90.00
_cell.angle_beta   90.00
_cell.angle_gamma   90.00
#
_symmetry.space_group_name_H-M   'P 1'
#
loop_
_entity.id
_entity.type
_entity.pdbx_description
1 polymer ?
#
loop_
_entity_poly.entity_id
_entity_poly.type
_entity_poly.pdbx_seq_one_letter_code
_entity_poly.pdbx_strand_id
1 'polypeptide(L)' 'MTPHIAAVTRPQEAITYIAGTISQLERGETVSGQVDRQRGY' A
#
# COMPACT_ATOMS: atom_id res chain seq x y z
N MET A 1 -22.27 6.52 14.96
CA MET A 1 -20.90 7.05 15.13
C MET A 1 -20.02 5.90 15.62
N THR A 2 -18.90 5.64 14.96
CA THR A 2 -17.94 4.58 15.34
C THR A 2 -16.57 5.20 15.58
N PRO A 3 -15.72 4.66 16.47
CA PRO A 3 -14.42 5.23 16.83
C PRO A 3 -13.34 5.00 15.75
N HIS A 4 -13.62 5.36 14.50
CA HIS A 4 -12.69 5.22 13.36
C HIS A 4 -12.13 3.78 13.19
N ILE A 5 -13.00 2.78 13.32
CA ILE A 5 -12.67 1.35 13.20
C ILE A 5 -13.30 0.69 11.98
N ALA A 6 -13.71 1.48 10.96
CA ALA A 6 -14.37 0.95 9.77
C ALA A 6 -13.44 0.03 8.96
N ALA A 7 -12.15 0.36 8.90
CA ALA A 7 -11.09 -0.47 8.35
C ALA A 7 -9.78 -0.13 9.09
N VAL A 8 -9.07 -1.16 9.54
CA VAL A 8 -7.76 -1.00 10.19
C VAL A 8 -6.72 -1.78 9.40
N THR A 9 -5.49 -1.26 9.37
CA THR A 9 -4.38 -1.97 8.74
C THR A 9 -4.15 -3.31 9.41
N ARG A 10 -4.18 -4.39 8.62
CA ARG A 10 -3.87 -5.74 9.09
C ARG A 10 -2.36 -5.97 8.91
N PRO A 11 -1.56 -6.11 9.99
CA PRO A 11 -0.10 -6.11 9.89
C PRO A 11 0.45 -7.16 8.92
N GLN A 12 -0.10 -8.38 8.95
CA GLN A 12 0.36 -9.45 8.08
C GLN A 12 0.12 -9.15 6.59
N GLU A 13 -1.04 -8.56 6.27
CA GLU A 13 -1.37 -8.19 4.89
C GLU A 13 -0.51 -7.02 4.40
N ALA A 14 -0.25 -6.04 5.28
CA ALA A 14 0.64 -4.92 4.98
C ALA A 14 2.07 -5.41 4.68
N ILE A 15 2.60 -6.33 5.48
CA ILE A 15 3.90 -6.95 5.23
C ILE A 15 3.93 -7.63 3.87
N THR A 16 2.93 -8.46 3.56
CA THR A 16 2.83 -9.15 2.27
C THR A 16 2.76 -8.16 1.10
N TYR A 17 1.96 -7.09 1.22
CA TYR A 17 1.84 -6.06 0.19
C TYR A 17 3.17 -5.31 -0.04
N ILE A 18 3.83 -4.89 1.04
CA ILE A 18 5.08 -4.12 0.97
C ILE A 18 6.20 -4.99 0.38
N ALA A 19 6.39 -6.21 0.89
CA ALA A 19 7.42 -7.11 0.39
C ALA A 19 7.20 -7.44 -1.10
N GLY A 20 5.95 -7.72 -1.50
CA GLY A 20 5.61 -7.96 -2.89
C GLY A 20 5.89 -6.75 -3.79
N THR A 21 5.56 -5.55 -3.33
CA THR A 21 5.81 -4.30 -4.06
C THR A 21 7.30 -4.04 -4.24
N ILE A 22 8.12 -4.24 -3.20
CA ILE A 22 9.58 -4.11 -3.28
C ILE A 22 10.14 -5.05 -4.34
N SER A 23 9.77 -6.34 -4.31
CA SER A 23 10.28 -7.30 -5.29
C SER A 23 9.86 -6.98 -6.72
N GLN A 24 8.69 -6.38 -6.95
CA GLN A 24 8.28 -5.91 -8.28
C GLN A 24 9.17 -4.75 -8.75
N LEU A 25 9.41 -3.76 -7.89
CA LEU A 25 10.30 -2.63 -8.19
C LEU A 25 11.72 -3.09 -8.50
N GLU A 26 12.27 -4.05 -7.75
CA GLU A 26 13.61 -4.61 -7.97
C GLU A 26 13.74 -5.30 -9.34
N ARG A 27 12.65 -5.86 -9.86
CA ARG A 27 12.59 -6.46 -11.21
C ARG A 27 12.30 -5.44 -12.32
N GLY A 28 12.13 -4.16 -11.99
CA GLY A 28 11.77 -3.11 -12.94
C GLY A 28 10.32 -3.17 -13.43
N GLU A 29 9.44 -3.85 -12.69
CA GLU A 29 8.02 -3.93 -13.02
C GLU A 29 7.31 -2.61 -12.68
N THR A 30 6.26 -2.30 -13.43
CA THR A 30 5.37 -1.17 -13.10
C THR A 30 4.48 -1.57 -11.94
N VAL A 31 4.44 -0.75 -10.88
CA VAL A 31 3.65 -1.00 -9.67
C VAL A 31 2.42 -0.10 -9.58
N SER A 32 1.40 -0.57 -8.87
CA SER A 32 0.20 0.20 -8.52
C SER A 32 0.26 0.75 -7.10
N GLY A 33 -0.68 1.64 -6.74
CA GLY A 33 -0.80 2.16 -5.38
C GLY A 33 0.21 3.26 -5.02
N GLN A 34 0.87 3.85 -6.02
CA GLN A 34 1.73 5.01 -5.84
C GLN A 34 0.87 6.29 -5.76
N VAL A 35 1.12 7.08 -4.71
CA VAL A 35 0.48 8.38 -4.49
C VAL A 35 0.96 9.40 -5.52
N ASP A 36 0.03 10.13 -6.11
CA ASP A 36 0.36 11.29 -6.95
C ASP A 36 0.43 12.55 -6.08
N ARG A 37 1.64 13.09 -5.92
CA ARG A 37 1.90 14.27 -5.08
C ARG A 37 1.26 15.55 -5.60
N GLN A 38 0.99 15.67 -6.91
CA GLN A 38 0.30 16.83 -7.46
C GLN A 38 -1.21 16.75 -7.23
N ARG A 39 -1.77 15.54 -7.24
CA ARG A 39 -3.19 15.30 -6.95
C ARG A 39 -3.49 15.25 -5.45
N GLY A 40 -2.51 14.88 -4.64
CA GLY A 40 -2.61 14.82 -3.18
C GLY A 40 -3.18 13.49 -2.64
N TYR A 41 -3.31 12.46 -3.48
CA TYR A 41 -3.74 11.11 -3.11
C TYR A 41 -3.14 10.05 -4.05
#